data_AF-A0A816AX08-F1
#
_entry.id   AF-A0A816AX08-F1
#
_cell.length_a   1.000
_cell.length_b   1.000
_cell.length_c   1.000
_cell.angle_alpha   90.00
_cell.angle_beta   90.00
_cell.angle_gamma   90.00
#
_symmetry.space_group_name_H-M   'P 1'
#
loop_
_entity.id
_entity.type
_entity.pdbx_description
1 polymer ?
#
loop_
_entity_poly.entity_id
_entity_poly.type
_entity_poly.pdbx_seq_one_letter_code
_entity_poly.pdbx_strand_id
1 'polypeptide(L)'
;MSNTFDQDFCPACGTILPLPDGSSMIQCLLCKKILDISVFHGTQSTIHVDFQNIEDGRRTSENNEAIEGTLIQRKCPRCGHDEMSFTTRQLRSADEGQTVFFLCPKCSFQELENS
;
A
#
# COMPACT_ATOMS: atom_id res chain seq x y z
N MET A 1 18.05 -19.71 17.22
CA MET A 1 17.93 -18.71 16.14
C MET A 1 18.13 -19.44 14.82
N SER A 2 17.05 -20.01 14.27
CA SER A 2 17.05 -20.64 12.96
C SER A 2 17.11 -19.54 11.91
N ASN A 3 18.26 -19.39 11.28
CA ASN A 3 18.49 -18.44 10.20
C ASN A 3 17.73 -18.96 8.96
N THR A 4 16.46 -18.60 8.84
CA THR A 4 15.63 -18.93 7.69
C THR A 4 16.05 -18.03 6.54
N PHE A 5 17.05 -18.48 5.77
CA PHE A 5 17.38 -17.84 4.51
C PHE A 5 16.17 -17.90 3.60
N ASP A 6 15.65 -16.73 3.26
CA ASP A 6 14.56 -16.57 2.33
C ASP A 6 15.09 -16.87 0.91
N GLN A 7 14.56 -17.93 0.29
CA GLN A 7 15.10 -18.56 -0.92
C GLN A 7 15.05 -17.62 -2.14
N ASP A 8 14.23 -16.57 -2.06
CA ASP A 8 14.08 -15.55 -3.09
C ASP A 8 15.23 -14.54 -3.12
N PHE A 9 16.08 -14.51 -2.10
CA PHE A 9 17.16 -13.53 -1.97
C PHE A 9 18.55 -14.16 -2.07
N CYS A 10 19.48 -13.42 -2.68
CA CYS A 10 20.86 -13.84 -2.76
C CYS A 10 21.48 -13.90 -1.35
N PRO A 11 22.03 -15.05 -0.91
CA PRO A 11 22.58 -15.20 0.43
C PRO A 11 23.87 -14.39 0.67
N ALA A 12 24.44 -13.78 -0.37
CA ALA A 12 25.65 -12.97 -0.26
C ALA A 12 25.37 -11.46 -0.17
N CYS A 13 24.34 -10.96 -0.87
CA CYS A 13 24.10 -9.51 -0.99
C CYS A 13 22.64 -9.09 -0.73
N GLY A 14 21.73 -10.03 -0.46
CA GLY A 14 20.33 -9.73 -0.16
C GLY A 14 19.51 -9.20 -1.34
N THR A 15 20.03 -9.25 -2.57
CA THR A 15 19.27 -8.87 -3.77
C THR A 15 18.32 -10.00 -4.17
N ILE A 16 17.12 -9.66 -4.64
CA ILE A 16 16.16 -10.63 -5.20
C ILE A 16 16.81 -11.38 -6.36
N LEU A 17 16.68 -12.71 -6.35
CA LEU A 17 17.17 -13.58 -7.42
C LEU A 17 16.19 -13.56 -8.61
N PRO A 18 16.69 -13.61 -9.85
CA PRO A 18 15.82 -13.69 -11.01
C PRO A 18 15.10 -15.05 -11.05
N LEU A 19 13.94 -15.09 -11.69
CA LEU A 19 13.22 -16.33 -11.92
C LEU A 19 14.09 -17.30 -12.74
N PRO A 20 14.10 -18.60 -12.40
CA PRO A 20 14.79 -19.58 -13.21
C PRO A 20 14.21 -19.64 -14.62
N ASP A 21 15.08 -19.61 -15.62
CA ASP A 21 14.77 -19.62 -17.06
C ASP A 21 14.74 -21.06 -17.65
N GLY A 22 14.67 -22.07 -16.79
CA GLY A 22 14.79 -23.48 -17.16
C GLY A 22 16.22 -24.03 -17.09
N SER A 23 17.23 -23.18 -16.83
CA SER A 23 18.58 -23.63 -16.49
C SER A 23 18.68 -24.10 -15.03
N SER A 24 19.67 -24.94 -14.73
CA SER A 24 19.92 -25.43 -13.36
C SER A 24 20.63 -24.42 -12.45
N MET A 25 20.98 -23.24 -12.99
CA MET A 25 21.83 -22.26 -12.33
C MET A 25 21.22 -20.87 -12.41
N ILE A 26 21.25 -20.14 -11.31
CA ILE A 26 20.73 -18.78 -11.19
C ILE A 26 21.89 -17.86 -10.83
N GLN A 27 22.06 -16.78 -11.59
CA GLN A 27 23.08 -15.77 -11.34
C GLN A 27 22.48 -14.53 -10.69
N CYS A 28 23.03 -14.12 -9.54
CA CYS A 28 22.66 -12.85 -8.92
C CYS A 28 23.05 -11.67 -9.81
N LEU A 29 22.11 -10.76 -10.07
CA LEU A 29 22.33 -9.60 -10.94
C LEU A 29 23.27 -8.56 -10.32
N LEU A 30 23.34 -8.47 -8.99
CA LEU A 30 24.19 -7.53 -8.27
C LEU A 30 25.61 -8.08 -8.05
N CYS A 31 25.76 -9.12 -7.24
CA CYS A 31 27.07 -9.64 -6.85
C CYS A 31 27.65 -10.73 -7.78
N LYS A 32 26.91 -11.13 -8.82
CA LYS A 32 27.31 -12.14 -9.82
C LYS A 32 27.54 -13.56 -9.27
N LYS A 33 27.20 -13.82 -8.01
CA LYS A 33 27.22 -15.16 -7.43
C LYS A 33 26.28 -16.10 -8.20
N ILE A 34 26.76 -17.30 -8.47
CA ILE A 34 26.00 -18.37 -9.12
C ILE A 34 25.47 -19.30 -8.03
N LEU A 35 24.20 -19.65 -8.12
CA LEU A 35 23.46 -20.49 -7.20
C LEU A 35 22.78 -21.61 -7.99
N ASP A 36 22.67 -22.78 -7.39
CA ASP A 36 21.93 -23.89 -7.99
C ASP A 36 20.42 -23.69 -7.78
N ILE A 37 19.60 -24.02 -8.78
CA ILE A 37 18.13 -23.91 -8.70
C ILE A 37 17.55 -24.76 -7.56
N SER A 38 18.28 -25.76 -7.07
CA SER A 38 17.91 -26.54 -5.90
C SER A 38 17.69 -25.72 -4.63
N VAL A 39 18.16 -24.47 -4.59
CA VAL A 39 17.81 -23.49 -3.55
C VAL A 39 16.31 -23.20 -3.50
N PHE A 40 15.57 -23.39 -4.61
CA PHE A 40 14.11 -23.21 -4.71
C PHE A 40 13.31 -24.52 -4.51
N HIS A 41 13.95 -25.61 -4.05
CA HIS A 41 13.26 -26.89 -3.88
C HIS A 41 12.07 -26.79 -2.91
N GLY A 42 10.88 -27.14 -3.41
CA GLY A 42 9.63 -27.17 -2.65
C GLY A 42 8.74 -25.93 -2.84
N THR A 43 9.18 -24.92 -3.59
CA THR A 43 8.42 -23.69 -3.79
C THR A 43 7.51 -23.79 -5.02
N GLN A 44 6.22 -23.92 -4.79
CA GLN A 44 5.18 -23.85 -5.83
C GLN A 44 4.45 -22.52 -5.69
N SER A 45 4.53 -21.65 -6.70
CA SER A 45 3.71 -20.45 -6.78
C SER A 45 2.49 -20.73 -7.64
N THR A 46 1.30 -20.61 -7.05
CA THR A 46 0.03 -20.67 -7.78
C THR A 46 -0.52 -19.27 -7.92
N ILE A 47 -0.72 -18.82 -9.15
CA ILE A 47 -1.31 -17.51 -9.45
C ILE A 47 -2.81 -17.73 -9.68
N HIS A 48 -3.63 -17.21 -8.78
CA HIS A 48 -5.08 -17.12 -8.97
C HIS A 48 -5.42 -15.72 -9.48
N VAL A 49 -6.12 -15.64 -10.61
CA VAL A 49 -6.63 -14.38 -11.16
C VAL A 49 -8.14 -14.43 -11.08
N ASP A 50 -8.70 -13.74 -10.08
CA ASP A 50 -10.14 -13.56 -9.94
C ASP A 50 -10.58 -12.31 -10.69
N PHE A 51 -11.34 -12.50 -11.76
CA PHE A 51 -12.02 -11.40 -12.43
C PHE A 51 -13.33 -11.12 -11.68
N GLN A 52 -13.37 -10.06 -10.87
CA GLN A 52 -14.62 -9.61 -10.26
C GLN A 52 -15.56 -9.10 -11.35
N ASN A 53 -16.76 -9.68 -11.45
CA ASN A 53 -17.82 -9.13 -12.29
C ASN A 53 -18.26 -7.77 -11.73
N ILE A 54 -18.36 -6.78 -12.61
CA ILE A 54 -18.69 -5.38 -12.30
C ILE A 54 -20.07 -5.25 -11.61
N GLU A 55 -20.93 -6.27 -11.74
CA GLU A 55 -22.28 -6.32 -11.19
C GLU A 55 -22.30 -6.43 -9.65
N ASP A 56 -21.31 -7.06 -9.02
CA ASP A 56 -21.25 -7.26 -7.56
C ASP A 56 -20.62 -6.06 -6.81
N GLY A 57 -20.07 -5.09 -7.55
CA GLY A 57 -19.46 -3.86 -7.01
C GLY A 57 -20.48 -2.84 -6.52
N ARG A 58 -21.78 -3.11 -6.67
CA ARG A 58 -22.87 -2.29 -6.11
C ARG A 58 -23.24 -2.72 -4.69
N ARG A 59 -22.26 -3.11 -3.88
CA ARG A 59 -22.40 -2.90 -2.44
C ARG A 59 -22.41 -1.41 -2.23
N THR A 60 -23.60 -0.86 -2.10
CA THR A 60 -23.82 0.39 -1.40
C THR A 60 -23.10 0.26 -0.07
N SER A 61 -21.86 0.75 0.01
CA SER A 61 -21.41 1.38 1.23
C SER A 61 -22.49 2.41 1.50
N GLU A 62 -23.38 2.07 2.43
CA GLU A 62 -24.07 3.09 3.17
C GLU A 62 -22.93 3.96 3.71
N ASN A 63 -22.68 5.08 3.03
CA ASN A 63 -21.84 6.17 3.49
C ASN A 63 -22.54 6.77 4.73
N ASN A 64 -22.69 5.99 5.78
CA ASN A 64 -22.48 6.47 7.12
C ASN A 64 -20.97 6.54 7.29
N GLU A 65 -20.33 7.44 6.52
CA GLU A 65 -19.07 8.02 6.91
C GLU A 65 -19.38 8.71 8.23
N ALA A 66 -19.25 7.96 9.34
CA ALA A 66 -19.17 8.55 10.65
C ALA A 66 -18.10 9.62 10.51
N ILE A 67 -18.51 10.89 10.62
CA ILE A 67 -17.63 12.04 10.41
C ILE A 67 -16.44 11.84 11.33
N GLU A 68 -15.32 11.41 10.75
CA GLU A 68 -14.14 11.05 11.50
C GLU A 68 -13.37 12.34 11.78
N GLY A 69 -12.97 12.55 13.03
CA GLY A 69 -12.19 13.71 13.45
C GLY A 69 -12.95 14.74 14.26
N THR A 70 -12.22 15.77 14.68
CA THR A 70 -12.74 16.84 15.55
C THR A 70 -13.36 17.95 14.70
N LEU A 71 -14.55 18.43 15.06
CA LEU A 71 -15.17 19.57 14.38
C LEU A 71 -14.43 20.87 14.73
N ILE A 72 -14.17 21.68 13.70
CA ILE A 72 -13.54 23.00 13.82
C ILE A 72 -14.36 24.05 13.09
N GLN A 73 -14.23 25.33 13.51
CA GLN A 73 -14.83 26.47 12.83
C GLN A 73 -14.05 26.82 11.55
N ARG A 74 -14.35 26.12 10.47
CA ARG A 74 -13.82 26.38 9.12
C ARG A 74 -14.95 26.32 8.13
N LYS A 75 -15.11 27.40 7.34
CA LYS A 75 -16.19 27.50 6.37
C LYS A 75 -15.91 26.61 5.14
N CYS A 76 -16.85 25.73 4.83
CA CYS A 76 -16.78 24.89 3.64
C CYS A 76 -16.85 25.74 2.36
N PRO A 77 -15.85 25.67 1.45
CA PRO A 77 -15.84 26.47 0.22
C PRO A 77 -16.92 26.06 -0.78
N ARG A 78 -17.50 24.85 -0.64
CA ARG A 78 -18.54 24.33 -1.54
C ARG A 78 -19.95 24.71 -1.15
N CYS A 79 -20.31 24.57 0.13
CA CYS A 79 -21.70 24.75 0.60
C CYS A 79 -21.87 25.88 1.63
N GLY A 80 -20.77 26.49 2.08
CA GLY A 80 -20.79 27.59 3.03
C GLY A 80 -21.15 27.22 4.46
N HIS A 81 -21.18 25.93 4.82
CA HIS A 81 -21.33 25.49 6.21
C HIS A 81 -20.13 25.93 7.05
N ASP A 82 -20.37 26.37 8.29
CA ASP A 82 -19.35 27.03 9.12
C ASP A 82 -18.39 26.08 9.85
N GLU A 83 -18.68 24.78 9.85
CA GLU A 83 -17.88 23.75 10.50
C GLU A 83 -17.41 22.67 9.52
N MET A 84 -16.21 22.15 9.76
CA MET A 84 -15.65 20.99 9.06
C MET A 84 -14.95 20.08 10.08
N SER A 85 -14.96 18.77 9.87
CA SER A 85 -14.14 17.87 10.68
C SER A 85 -12.69 17.87 10.21
N PHE A 86 -11.78 17.74 11.16
CA PHE A 86 -10.35 17.76 10.96
C PHE A 86 -9.75 16.41 11.38
N THR A 87 -8.98 15.82 10.47
CA THR A 87 -8.11 14.68 10.75
C THR A 87 -6.76 14.87 10.09
N THR A 88 -5.74 14.19 10.59
CA THR A 88 -4.37 14.36 10.13
C THR A 88 -3.73 13.00 9.87
N ARG A 89 -2.97 12.87 8.80
CA ARG A 89 -2.25 11.62 8.46
C ARG A 89 -0.90 11.92 7.83
N GLN A 90 0.12 11.19 8.24
CA GLN A 90 1.43 11.25 7.59
C GLN A 90 1.36 10.45 6.28
N LEU A 91 1.56 11.13 5.15
CA LEU A 91 1.58 10.51 3.82
C LEU A 91 2.99 10.44 3.22
N ARG A 92 3.95 11.14 3.82
CA ARG A 92 5.30 11.33 3.30
C ARG A 92 6.33 10.92 4.34
N SER A 93 7.60 11.11 3.99
CA SER A 93 8.72 10.83 4.87
C SER A 93 8.61 11.62 6.18
N ALA A 94 9.27 11.13 7.23
CA ALA A 94 9.17 11.71 8.57
C ALA A 94 9.76 13.14 8.68
N ASP A 95 10.50 13.59 7.67
CA ASP A 95 11.04 14.95 7.53
C ASP A 95 10.02 15.95 6.97
N GLU A 96 8.89 15.48 6.43
CA GLU A 96 7.82 16.33 5.92
C GLU A 96 6.66 16.48 6.93
N GLY A 97 6.01 17.64 6.91
CA GLY A 97 4.85 17.94 7.74
C GLY A 97 3.67 17.00 7.47
N GLN A 98 2.75 16.94 8.42
CA GLN A 98 1.59 16.06 8.31
C GLN A 98 0.58 16.60 7.29
N THR A 99 -0.09 15.70 6.55
CA THR A 99 -1.23 16.10 5.71
C THR A 99 -2.48 16.23 6.57
N VAL A 100 -3.16 17.36 6.42
CA VAL A 100 -4.43 17.68 7.06
C VAL A 100 -5.57 17.40 6.09
N PHE A 101 -6.63 16.77 6.59
CA PHE A 101 -7.86 16.48 5.87
C PHE A 101 -9.01 17.22 6.55
N PHE A 102 -9.72 18.04 5.78
CA PHE A 102 -10.96 18.68 6.22
C PHE A 102 -12.14 18.04 5.51
N LEU A 103 -13.13 17.53 6.25
CA LEU A 103 -14.35 16.96 5.69
C LEU A 103 -15.55 17.80 6.11
N CYS A 104 -16.34 18.25 5.14
CA CYS A 104 -17.58 18.95 5.43
C CYS A 104 -18.68 17.96 5.83
N PRO A 105 -19.23 18.04 7.06
CA PRO A 105 -20.27 17.12 7.52
C PRO A 105 -21.60 17.28 6.76
N LYS A 106 -21.81 18.42 6.08
CA LYS A 106 -23.06 18.73 5.38
C LYS A 106 -23.09 18.25 3.93
N CYS A 107 -21.96 18.31 3.22
CA CYS A 107 -21.92 18.01 1.78
C CYS A 107 -20.83 17.01 1.39
N SER A 108 -20.16 16.40 2.37
CA SER A 108 -19.05 15.44 2.21
C SER A 108 -17.93 15.95 1.29
N PHE A 109 -17.76 17.27 1.19
CA PHE A 109 -16.62 17.84 0.48
C PHE A 109 -15.36 17.68 1.31
N GLN A 110 -14.31 17.13 0.70
CA GLN A 110 -13.01 16.95 1.32
C GLN A 110 -11.98 17.93 0.75
N GLU A 111 -11.24 18.60 1.62
CA GLU A 111 -10.10 19.45 1.30
C GLU A 111 -8.83 18.86 1.92
N LEU A 112 -7.73 18.89 1.18
CA LEU A 112 -6.42 18.42 1.64
C LEU A 112 -5.46 19.61 1.74
N GLU A 113 -4.82 19.77 2.89
CA GLU A 113 -3.83 20.80 3.15
C GLU A 113 -2.53 20.11 3.60
N ASN A 114 -1.41 20.38 2.90
CA ASN A 114 -0.10 19.86 3.32
C ASN A 114 0.56 20.91 4.21
N SER A 115 0.88 20.55 5.45
CA SER A 115 1.64 21.39 6.38
C SER A 115 3.14 21.32 6.13
#